data_AF-A0A7Y5DIW6-F1
#
_entry.id   AF-A0A7Y5DIW6-F1
#
_cell.length_a   1.000
_cell.length_b   1.000
_cell.length_c   1.000
_cell.angle_alpha   90.00
_cell.angle_beta   90.00
_cell.angle_gamma   90.00
#
_symmetry.space_group_name_H-M   'P 1'
#
loop_
_entity.id
_entity.type
_entity.pdbx_description
1 polymer ?
#
loop_
_entity_poly.entity_id
_entity_poly.type
_entity_poly.pdbx_seq_one_letter_code
_entity_poly.pdbx_strand_id
1 'polypeptide(L)'
;MATKRDISPRKMMEKAIDEMNKSINEPRHDNKASPLVGAVLVKPDSTVDTAFRGELREGDHAEFTLLERKNRANKLDGSTLFATLEPCAPGARNHPKLSCAERIVNARIKEVWVGIEDPDPTVDRKGIKFLQSRGITVHMFDRDLQEIIQNANKAFIAQALERKAAAESEEDKLVSLSTLENASTTSDMRDFSTEVLERYRAQSKISDGVASPAFQHLLIQQGLLKVADKGFVPAGFGMLLFGKTPRDVMPQAGLLGTIHYTDGTEEVEDFDGPMVLVPEQAIQWLRNKLPNPINRSGAQRKDMTDKFYELVRESIVNALVHRNYDITGAKCQLMVTSDTIVVMSPGEPVEPITLAQLQSFSAPMLSRNPVLHYAFAKMELAEERGLGLKSMKARASEAGLPLPTYTWNAPYLTLTLFRSPASAVRVLPPSVRKLLSKDEQASWEFIAGQQTVTSAELMKHLNFDERKVQRILKSLQKAGLLQRVGGARASRYEAIQA
;
A
#
# COMPACT_ATOMS: atom_id res chain seq x y z
N MET A 1 48.87 9.47 39.84
CA MET A 1 47.89 10.10 38.93
C MET A 1 48.07 9.48 37.56
N ALA A 2 47.16 8.59 37.15
CA ALA A 2 47.23 7.94 35.83
C ALA A 2 46.94 8.97 34.74
N THR A 3 47.83 9.06 33.76
CA THR A 3 47.68 9.88 32.55
C THR A 3 46.32 9.59 31.90
N LYS A 4 45.43 10.59 31.80
CA LYS A 4 44.22 10.51 30.98
C LYS A 4 44.66 10.09 29.58
N ARG A 5 44.25 8.88 29.14
CA ARG A 5 44.48 8.45 27.77
C ARG A 5 43.79 9.45 26.86
N ASP A 6 44.54 9.99 25.91
CA ASP A 6 44.04 10.91 24.89
C ASP A 6 43.22 10.10 23.87
N ILE A 7 41.93 9.93 24.16
CA ILE A 7 40.97 9.18 23.34
C ILE A 7 40.37 10.17 22.34
N SER A 8 41.11 10.46 21.28
CA SER A 8 40.54 11.16 20.12
C SER A 8 39.88 10.14 19.17
N PRO A 9 38.75 10.49 18.51
CA PRO A 9 38.12 9.62 17.53
C PRO A 9 39.11 9.16 16.46
N ARG A 10 39.97 10.05 15.97
CA ARG A 10 41.01 9.73 14.97
C ARG A 10 41.99 8.65 15.44
N LYS A 11 42.48 8.72 16.67
CA LYS A 11 43.35 7.66 17.22
C LYS A 11 42.63 6.32 17.32
N MET A 12 41.32 6.31 17.59
CA MET A 12 40.55 5.07 17.64
C MET A 12 40.29 4.51 16.23
N MET A 13 40.10 5.37 15.23
CA MET A 13 40.02 4.98 13.82
C MET A 13 41.33 4.34 13.34
N GLU A 14 42.47 4.98 13.61
CA GLU A 14 43.81 4.45 13.31
C GLU A 14 44.04 3.11 14.01
N LYS A 15 43.68 3.01 15.30
CA LYS A 15 43.77 1.75 16.06
C LYS A 15 42.87 0.65 15.48
N ALA A 16 41.68 0.98 14.99
CA ALA A 16 40.82 -0.01 14.33
C ALA A 16 41.47 -0.56 13.05
N ILE A 17 42.20 0.28 12.30
CA ILE A 17 42.97 -0.13 11.12
C ILE A 17 44.17 -1.01 11.52
N ASP A 18 44.87 -0.68 12.60
CA ASP A 18 45.97 -1.52 13.11
C ASP A 18 45.48 -2.92 13.48
N GLU A 19 44.29 -3.04 14.06
CA GLU A 19 43.67 -4.33 14.38
C GLU A 19 43.17 -5.03 13.11
N MET A 20 42.58 -4.29 12.16
CA MET A 20 42.17 -4.84 10.87
C MET A 20 43.31 -5.57 10.17
N ASN A 21 44.53 -5.03 10.21
CA ASN A 21 45.73 -5.62 9.62
C ASN A 21 46.16 -6.96 10.27
N LYS A 22 45.61 -7.32 11.44
CA LYS A 22 45.84 -8.59 12.12
C LYS A 22 44.80 -9.66 11.77
N SER A 23 43.81 -9.33 10.93
CA SER A 23 42.71 -10.23 10.58
C SER A 23 43.22 -11.56 10.02
N ILE A 24 42.64 -12.66 10.51
CA ILE A 24 42.99 -14.01 10.09
C ILE A 24 41.96 -14.47 9.05
N ASN A 25 42.46 -14.86 7.88
CA ASN A 25 41.62 -15.43 6.83
C ASN A 25 41.18 -16.83 7.23
N GLU A 26 39.87 -17.07 7.19
CA GLU A 26 39.33 -18.42 7.37
C GLU A 26 39.58 -19.28 6.11
N PRO A 27 39.95 -20.56 6.27
CA PRO A 27 40.05 -21.48 5.14
C PRO A 27 38.65 -21.69 4.55
N ARG A 28 38.44 -21.20 3.33
CA ARG A 28 37.17 -21.32 2.59
C ARG A 28 37.35 -22.20 1.36
N HIS A 29 36.37 -23.07 1.11
CA HIS A 29 36.30 -23.89 -0.10
C HIS A 29 35.58 -23.20 -1.27
N ASP A 30 35.05 -21.99 -1.07
CA ASP A 30 34.17 -21.29 -2.02
C ASP A 30 34.85 -20.14 -2.80
N ASN A 31 36.18 -20.08 -2.83
CA ASN A 31 36.99 -19.04 -3.50
C ASN A 31 36.64 -17.57 -3.13
N LYS A 32 35.85 -17.35 -2.06
CA LYS A 32 35.47 -16.00 -1.64
C LYS A 32 36.55 -15.34 -0.80
N ALA A 33 36.88 -14.10 -1.16
CA ALA A 33 37.76 -13.25 -0.36
C ALA A 33 37.10 -12.98 1.01
N SER A 34 37.90 -13.12 2.06
CA SER A 34 37.52 -12.77 3.43
C SER A 34 37.81 -11.29 3.67
N PRO A 35 36.86 -10.49 4.20
CA PRO A 35 37.16 -9.10 4.53
C PRO A 35 38.09 -9.04 5.73
N LEU A 36 39.03 -8.10 5.70
CA LEU A 36 39.83 -7.71 6.85
C LEU A 36 39.03 -6.67 7.63
N VAL A 37 38.74 -6.97 8.90
CA VAL A 37 37.91 -6.12 9.76
C VAL A 37 38.54 -5.99 11.13
N GLY A 38 38.74 -4.75 11.57
CA GLY A 38 39.15 -4.41 12.94
C GLY A 38 38.08 -3.60 13.63
N ALA A 39 37.97 -3.76 14.94
CA ALA A 39 37.04 -3.00 15.76
C ALA A 39 37.66 -2.58 17.09
N VAL A 40 37.22 -1.42 17.59
CA VAL A 40 37.64 -0.83 18.87
C VAL A 40 36.40 -0.39 19.64
N LEU A 41 36.26 -0.84 20.87
CA LEU A 41 35.17 -0.46 21.78
C LEU A 41 35.73 0.46 22.87
N VAL A 42 35.19 1.67 22.95
CA VAL A 42 35.50 2.65 24.01
C VAL A 42 34.33 2.70 24.97
N LYS A 43 34.56 2.29 26.23
CA LYS A 43 33.53 2.29 27.27
C LYS A 43 33.42 3.66 27.95
N PRO A 44 32.33 3.94 28.69
CA PRO A 44 32.14 5.21 29.40
C PRO A 44 33.25 5.55 30.40
N ASP A 45 33.92 4.54 30.96
CA ASP A 45 35.06 4.68 31.88
C ASP A 45 36.40 4.91 31.17
N SER A 46 36.39 5.15 29.84
CA SER A 46 37.57 5.34 29.01
C SER A 46 38.45 4.08 28.85
N THR A 47 37.94 2.90 29.22
CA THR A 47 38.60 1.64 28.84
C THR A 47 38.41 1.37 27.35
N VAL A 48 39.44 0.81 26.74
CA VAL A 48 39.49 0.57 25.30
C VAL A 48 39.80 -0.90 25.06
N ASP A 49 38.84 -1.62 24.50
CA ASP A 49 39.01 -2.99 24.04
C ASP A 49 39.14 -3.00 22.52
N THR A 50 39.91 -3.95 22.00
CA THR A 50 40.07 -4.15 20.55
C THR A 50 39.74 -5.57 20.16
N ALA A 51 39.34 -5.77 18.91
CA ALA A 51 39.33 -7.08 18.28
C ALA A 51 39.53 -6.96 16.77
N PHE A 52 39.87 -8.08 16.15
CA PHE A 52 39.96 -8.23 14.71
C PHE A 52 39.26 -9.51 14.27
N ARG A 53 38.95 -9.60 12.97
CA ARG A 53 38.28 -10.77 12.42
C ARG A 53 39.13 -12.02 12.58
N GLY A 54 38.54 -13.06 13.18
CA GLY A 54 39.22 -14.33 13.41
C GLY A 54 40.11 -14.38 14.67
N GLU A 55 40.09 -13.37 15.54
CA GLU A 55 41.00 -13.27 16.69
C GLU A 55 40.91 -14.46 17.67
N LEU A 56 39.70 -14.82 18.10
CA LEU A 56 39.50 -15.89 19.09
C LEU A 56 39.05 -17.21 18.47
N ARG A 57 38.33 -17.15 17.35
CA ARG A 57 37.86 -18.30 16.58
C ARG A 57 37.80 -17.93 15.11
N GLU A 58 38.10 -18.90 14.26
CA GLU A 58 37.99 -18.74 12.81
C GLU A 58 36.58 -18.25 12.42
N GLY A 59 36.53 -17.23 11.57
CA GLY A 59 35.28 -16.66 11.05
C GLY A 59 34.50 -15.75 12.02
N ASP A 60 34.92 -15.58 13.27
CA ASP A 60 34.27 -14.62 14.18
C ASP A 60 34.53 -13.18 13.70
N HIS A 61 33.46 -12.37 13.64
CA HIS A 61 33.55 -10.95 13.29
C HIS A 61 34.24 -10.17 14.43
N ALA A 62 34.87 -9.04 14.09
CA ALA A 62 35.55 -8.21 15.08
C ALA A 62 34.56 -7.67 16.14
N GLU A 63 33.40 -7.18 15.69
CA GLU A 63 32.35 -6.64 16.56
C GLU A 63 31.73 -7.75 17.42
N PHE A 64 31.49 -8.93 16.85
CA PHE A 64 31.01 -10.08 17.60
C PHE A 64 32.00 -10.47 18.71
N THR A 65 33.29 -10.49 18.42
CA THR A 65 34.34 -10.81 19.40
C THR A 65 34.34 -9.79 20.54
N LEU A 66 34.23 -8.50 20.23
CA LEU A 66 34.15 -7.46 21.25
C LEU A 66 32.93 -7.61 22.16
N LEU A 67 31.74 -7.75 21.58
CA LEU A 67 30.48 -7.69 22.32
C LEU A 67 30.16 -9.01 23.05
N GLU A 68 30.40 -10.15 22.42
CA GLU A 68 29.90 -11.46 22.90
C GLU A 68 30.99 -12.34 23.51
N ARG A 69 32.25 -12.12 23.17
CA ARG A 69 33.38 -12.90 23.74
C ARG A 69 34.07 -12.13 24.86
N LYS A 70 34.50 -10.90 24.58
CA LYS A 70 35.32 -10.10 25.50
C LYS A 70 34.49 -9.36 26.54
N ASN A 71 33.28 -8.90 26.17
CA ASN A 71 32.47 -8.04 27.04
C ASN A 71 31.09 -8.58 27.41
N ARG A 72 30.88 -9.89 27.30
CA ARG A 72 29.57 -10.52 27.58
C ARG A 72 28.99 -10.20 28.97
N ALA A 73 29.86 -10.02 29.96
CA ALA A 73 29.49 -9.73 31.34
C ALA A 73 29.51 -8.22 31.68
N ASN A 74 29.90 -7.37 30.74
CA ASN A 74 30.10 -5.93 30.96
C ASN A 74 28.88 -5.15 30.46
N LYS A 75 28.49 -4.11 31.20
CA LYS A 75 27.51 -3.14 30.70
C LYS A 75 28.19 -2.22 29.69
N LEU A 76 27.66 -2.20 28.47
CA LEU A 76 28.18 -1.40 27.36
C LEU A 76 27.32 -0.17 27.06
N ASP A 77 26.29 0.09 27.86
CA ASP A 77 25.41 1.25 27.71
C ASP A 77 26.21 2.55 27.59
N GLY A 78 26.01 3.29 26.51
CA GLY A 78 26.70 4.57 26.29
C GLY A 78 28.12 4.48 25.72
N SER A 79 28.60 3.27 25.38
CA SER A 79 29.90 3.09 24.72
C SER A 79 29.91 3.63 23.28
N THR A 80 31.11 3.86 22.75
CA THR A 80 31.37 4.18 21.33
C THR A 80 32.13 3.04 20.67
N LEU A 81 31.67 2.58 19.51
CA LEU A 81 32.31 1.51 18.72
C LEU A 81 32.93 2.09 17.45
N PHE A 82 34.14 1.68 17.10
CA PHE A 82 34.79 1.96 15.84
C PHE A 82 34.96 0.64 15.10
N ALA A 83 34.49 0.52 13.86
CA ALA A 83 34.63 -0.68 13.04
C ALA A 83 35.12 -0.29 11.64
N THR A 84 36.10 -1.01 11.09
CA THR A 84 36.67 -0.64 9.78
C THR A 84 35.75 -0.97 8.59
N LEU A 85 34.76 -1.84 8.77
CA LEU A 85 33.77 -2.18 7.75
C LEU A 85 32.35 -2.02 8.35
N GLU A 86 31.36 -1.79 7.49
CA GLU A 86 29.95 -1.71 7.89
C GLU A 86 29.51 -2.95 8.70
N PRO A 87 28.94 -2.78 9.91
CA PRO A 87 28.40 -3.89 10.67
C PRO A 87 27.27 -4.58 9.91
N CYS A 88 27.35 -5.91 9.80
CA CYS A 88 26.38 -6.66 8.99
C CYS A 88 24.93 -6.41 9.43
N ALA A 89 24.05 -6.30 8.43
CA ALA A 89 22.64 -5.95 8.60
C ALA A 89 21.79 -7.09 9.19
N PRO A 90 20.62 -6.79 9.80
CA PRO A 90 19.65 -7.80 10.20
C PRO A 90 19.26 -8.68 9.00
N GLY A 91 19.21 -10.00 9.20
CA GLY A 91 18.91 -10.97 8.12
C GLY A 91 20.08 -11.32 7.20
N ALA A 92 21.22 -10.63 7.28
CA ALA A 92 22.43 -10.98 6.51
C ALA A 92 23.13 -12.26 7.00
N ARG A 93 22.67 -12.85 8.11
CA ARG A 93 23.16 -14.14 8.62
C ARG A 93 22.03 -15.15 8.69
N ASN A 94 22.33 -16.41 8.37
CA ASN A 94 21.37 -17.52 8.52
C ASN A 94 20.90 -17.64 9.98
N HIS A 95 19.57 -17.65 10.15
CA HIS A 95 18.92 -17.91 11.43
C HIS A 95 19.49 -19.20 12.06
N PRO A 96 19.85 -19.24 13.36
CA PRO A 96 19.51 -18.32 14.47
C PRO A 96 20.60 -17.25 14.80
N LYS A 97 21.54 -16.94 13.89
CA LYS A 97 22.65 -16.04 14.21
C LYS A 97 22.23 -14.56 14.13
N LEU A 98 22.26 -13.84 15.26
CA LEU A 98 22.11 -12.38 15.27
C LEU A 98 23.26 -11.68 14.54
N SER A 99 22.92 -10.65 13.76
CA SER A 99 23.85 -9.77 13.05
C SER A 99 24.64 -8.86 14.00
N CYS A 100 25.69 -8.21 13.48
CA CYS A 100 26.49 -7.29 14.29
C CYS A 100 25.69 -6.01 14.61
N ALA A 101 24.90 -5.50 13.65
CA ALA A 101 24.04 -4.34 13.89
C ALA A 101 22.99 -4.60 14.99
N GLU A 102 22.36 -5.78 15.02
CA GLU A 102 21.45 -6.17 16.11
C GLU A 102 22.15 -6.25 17.46
N ARG A 103 23.38 -6.78 17.50
CA ARG A 103 24.16 -6.87 18.75
C ARG A 103 24.54 -5.50 19.28
N ILE A 104 24.90 -4.56 18.40
CA ILE A 104 25.21 -3.18 18.78
C ILE A 104 24.00 -2.51 19.44
N VAL A 105 22.80 -2.69 18.85
CA VAL A 105 21.54 -2.18 19.42
C VAL A 105 21.24 -2.84 20.77
N ASN A 106 21.36 -4.17 20.87
CA ASN A 106 21.11 -4.89 22.12
C ASN A 106 22.10 -4.51 23.23
N ALA A 107 23.34 -4.18 22.87
CA ALA A 107 24.37 -3.70 23.79
C ALA A 107 24.19 -2.21 24.18
N ARG A 108 23.21 -1.51 23.59
CA ARG A 108 22.89 -0.09 23.85
C ARG A 108 24.10 0.83 23.66
N ILE A 109 24.87 0.54 22.62
CA ILE A 109 25.96 1.39 22.15
C ILE A 109 25.34 2.69 21.62
N LYS A 110 25.90 3.83 22.04
CA LYS A 110 25.34 5.15 21.72
C LYS A 110 25.81 5.66 20.36
N GLU A 111 27.04 5.34 20.00
CA GLU A 111 27.72 5.93 18.86
C GLU A 111 28.59 4.88 18.15
N VAL A 112 28.56 4.87 16.83
CA VAL A 112 29.31 3.94 15.98
C VAL A 112 30.02 4.71 14.88
N TRP A 113 31.32 4.48 14.75
CA TRP A 113 32.15 4.98 13.67
C TRP A 113 32.44 3.84 12.69
N VAL A 114 32.16 4.05 11.42
CA VAL A 114 32.30 3.06 10.35
C VAL A 114 33.38 3.48 9.37
N GLY A 115 34.32 2.58 9.09
CA GLY A 115 35.42 2.80 8.16
C GLY A 115 34.93 2.97 6.73
N ILE A 116 34.48 1.88 6.11
CA ILE A 116 33.93 1.88 4.76
C ILE A 116 32.56 1.22 4.74
N GLU A 117 31.73 1.64 3.80
CA GLU A 117 30.46 0.96 3.49
C GLU A 117 30.75 -0.41 2.85
N ASP A 118 29.90 -1.41 3.12
CA ASP A 118 30.02 -2.71 2.47
C ASP A 118 29.15 -2.74 1.19
N PRO A 119 29.74 -2.84 -0.01
CA PRO A 119 28.98 -2.81 -1.25
C PRO A 119 28.24 -4.13 -1.55
N ASP A 120 28.33 -5.14 -0.68
CA ASP A 120 27.57 -6.38 -0.84
C ASP A 120 26.06 -6.10 -0.78
N PRO A 121 25.24 -6.58 -1.74
CA PRO A 121 23.80 -6.28 -1.80
C PRO A 121 23.01 -6.74 -0.56
N THR A 122 23.54 -7.71 0.20
CA THR A 122 22.93 -8.16 1.46
C THR A 122 23.15 -7.18 2.61
N VAL A 123 24.13 -6.29 2.50
CA VAL A 123 24.55 -5.35 3.56
C VAL A 123 24.39 -3.89 3.15
N ASP A 124 24.60 -3.51 1.87
CA ASP A 124 24.69 -2.14 1.33
C ASP A 124 23.83 -1.11 2.07
N ARG A 125 24.45 -0.41 3.02
CA ARG A 125 23.87 0.62 3.90
C ARG A 125 22.70 0.18 4.78
N LYS A 126 22.28 -1.08 4.75
CA LYS A 126 21.20 -1.65 5.56
C LYS A 126 21.61 -1.71 7.03
N GLY A 127 22.88 -1.99 7.32
CA GLY A 127 23.43 -1.99 8.68
C GLY A 127 23.43 -0.59 9.29
N ILE A 128 23.98 0.38 8.56
CA ILE A 128 24.01 1.80 8.96
C ILE A 128 22.59 2.34 9.17
N LYS A 129 21.68 2.14 8.21
CA LYS A 129 20.28 2.59 8.31
C LYS A 129 19.56 1.98 9.51
N PHE A 130 19.79 0.70 9.79
CA PHE A 130 19.22 0.03 10.95
C PHE A 130 19.67 0.69 12.25
N LEU A 131 20.98 0.94 12.43
CA LEU A 131 21.52 1.61 13.61
C LEU A 131 20.92 3.02 13.80
N GLN A 132 20.88 3.81 12.73
CA GLN A 132 20.30 5.16 12.75
C GLN A 132 18.81 5.14 13.12
N SER A 133 18.03 4.19 12.57
CA SER A 133 16.60 4.04 12.88
C SER A 133 16.31 3.72 14.36
N ARG A 134 17.31 3.18 15.07
CA ARG A 134 17.25 2.83 16.50
C ARG A 134 17.86 3.90 17.40
N GLY A 135 18.17 5.07 16.85
CA GLY A 135 18.67 6.23 17.60
C GLY A 135 20.16 6.18 17.94
N ILE A 136 20.93 5.31 17.27
CA ILE A 136 22.39 5.26 17.40
C ILE A 136 23.01 6.29 16.45
N THR A 137 23.95 7.07 16.96
CA THR A 137 24.65 8.07 16.13
C THR A 137 25.73 7.37 15.31
N VAL A 138 25.68 7.49 13.99
CA VAL A 138 26.65 6.85 13.09
C VAL A 138 27.51 7.89 12.39
N HIS A 139 28.83 7.72 12.46
CA HIS A 139 29.84 8.54 11.80
C HIS A 139 30.67 7.71 10.82
N MET A 140 31.21 8.34 9.79
CA MET A 140 32.17 7.71 8.88
C MET A 140 33.59 8.07 9.28
N PHE A 141 34.56 7.20 8.98
CA PHE A 141 35.97 7.50 9.20
C PHE A 141 36.47 8.65 8.31
N ASP A 142 37.60 9.25 8.67
CA ASP A 142 38.28 10.24 7.83
C ASP A 142 38.64 9.63 6.46
N ARG A 143 38.49 10.41 5.38
CA ARG A 143 38.61 9.92 3.99
C ARG A 143 39.95 9.25 3.68
N ASP A 144 41.05 9.78 4.22
CA ASP A 144 42.39 9.21 4.09
C ASP A 144 42.49 7.82 4.73
N LEU A 145 41.80 7.60 5.86
CA LEU A 145 41.71 6.30 6.52
C LEU A 145 40.80 5.32 5.77
N GLN A 146 39.72 5.81 5.14
CA GLN A 146 38.87 4.98 4.28
C GLN A 146 39.65 4.41 3.09
N GLU A 147 40.50 5.21 2.45
CA GLU A 147 41.34 4.77 1.32
C GLU A 147 42.29 3.64 1.73
N ILE A 148 42.86 3.69 2.94
CA ILE A 148 43.69 2.60 3.49
C ILE A 148 42.87 1.30 3.60
N ILE A 149 41.65 1.40 4.16
CA ILE A 149 40.77 0.24 4.36
C ILE A 149 40.31 -0.35 3.02
N GLN A 150 39.96 0.49 2.05
CA GLN A 150 39.57 0.05 0.70
C GLN A 150 40.71 -0.67 -0.01
N ASN A 151 41.92 -0.14 0.08
CA ASN A 151 43.11 -0.75 -0.53
C ASN A 151 43.41 -2.12 0.09
N ALA A 152 43.30 -2.26 1.42
CA ALA A 152 43.50 -3.53 2.12
C ALA A 152 42.42 -4.58 1.76
N ASN A 153 41.20 -4.15 1.46
CA ASN A 153 40.04 -5.01 1.14
C ASN A 153 39.72 -5.11 -0.36
N LYS A 154 40.64 -4.72 -1.25
CA LYS A 154 40.38 -4.60 -2.70
C LYS A 154 39.75 -5.84 -3.34
N ALA A 155 40.24 -7.04 -3.01
CA ALA A 155 39.71 -8.29 -3.56
C ALA A 155 38.29 -8.61 -3.06
N PHE A 156 38.01 -8.32 -1.79
CA PHE A 156 36.68 -8.49 -1.19
C PHE A 156 35.66 -7.53 -1.83
N ILE A 157 36.04 -6.26 -1.96
CA ILE A 157 35.21 -5.21 -2.57
C ILE A 157 34.90 -5.53 -4.03
N ALA A 158 35.90 -5.98 -4.81
CA ALA A 158 35.69 -6.37 -6.20
C ALA A 158 34.64 -7.49 -6.33
N GLN A 159 34.76 -8.56 -5.53
CA GLN A 159 33.78 -9.65 -5.53
C GLN A 159 32.39 -9.21 -5.04
N ALA A 160 32.32 -8.27 -4.09
CA ALA A 160 31.04 -7.71 -3.62
C ALA A 160 30.37 -6.86 -4.69
N LEU A 161 31.14 -6.05 -5.44
CA LEU A 161 30.64 -5.29 -6.59
C LEU A 161 30.19 -6.19 -7.74
N GLU A 162 30.88 -7.30 -8.01
CA GLU A 162 30.42 -8.30 -8.98
C GLU A 162 29.08 -8.93 -8.56
N ARG A 163 28.90 -9.26 -7.27
CA ARG A 163 27.62 -9.74 -6.74
C ARG A 163 26.52 -8.68 -6.84
N LYS A 164 26.86 -7.42 -6.56
CA LYS A 164 25.94 -6.28 -6.72
C LYS A 164 25.50 -6.12 -8.17
N ALA A 165 26.44 -6.13 -9.12
CA ALA A 165 26.13 -6.07 -10.54
C ALA A 165 25.28 -7.27 -11.01
N ALA A 166 25.55 -8.48 -10.50
CA ALA A 166 24.74 -9.65 -10.80
C ALA A 166 23.30 -9.52 -10.25
N ALA A 167 23.14 -9.03 -9.01
CA ALA A 167 21.83 -8.76 -8.42
C ALA A 167 21.07 -7.65 -9.15
N GLU A 168 21.75 -6.55 -9.50
CA GLU A 168 21.18 -5.46 -10.29
C GLU A 168 20.78 -5.92 -11.71
N SER A 169 21.55 -6.84 -12.32
CA SER A 169 21.17 -7.45 -13.61
C SER A 169 20.00 -8.43 -13.53
N GLU A 170 19.73 -9.02 -12.35
CA GLU A 170 18.50 -9.77 -12.08
C GLU A 170 17.32 -8.83 -11.79
N GLU A 171 17.55 -7.67 -11.17
CA GLU A 171 16.56 -6.61 -10.92
C GLU A 171 16.17 -5.84 -12.20
N ASP A 172 17.03 -5.78 -13.22
CA ASP A 172 16.73 -5.20 -14.54
C ASP A 172 15.71 -6.01 -15.37
N LYS A 173 15.21 -7.14 -14.85
CA LYS A 173 13.94 -7.72 -15.31
C LYS A 173 12.80 -6.82 -14.84
N LEU A 174 12.34 -5.92 -15.73
CA LEU A 174 11.04 -5.21 -15.69
C LEU A 174 10.40 -5.20 -14.29
N VAL A 175 10.56 -4.11 -13.53
CA VAL A 175 9.90 -3.90 -12.22
C VAL A 175 8.45 -4.37 -12.31
N SER A 176 8.20 -5.58 -11.81
CA SER A 176 6.89 -6.22 -11.84
C SER A 176 6.13 -5.68 -10.64
N LEU A 177 5.24 -4.71 -10.85
CA LEU A 177 4.49 -4.07 -9.77
C LEU A 177 3.50 -5.04 -9.10
N SER A 178 3.21 -6.16 -9.77
CA SER A 178 2.34 -7.22 -9.31
C SER A 178 2.76 -8.57 -9.89
N THR A 179 2.62 -9.64 -9.10
CA THR A 179 2.81 -11.02 -9.60
C THR A 179 1.92 -11.36 -10.80
N LEU A 180 0.80 -10.63 -10.98
CA LEU A 180 -0.11 -10.77 -12.11
C LEU A 180 0.41 -10.17 -13.42
N GLU A 181 1.51 -9.41 -13.38
CA GLU A 181 2.20 -9.02 -14.60
C GLU A 181 3.00 -10.18 -15.18
N ASN A 182 3.21 -11.28 -14.44
CA ASN A 182 3.93 -12.44 -14.92
C ASN A 182 3.05 -13.35 -15.79
N ALA A 183 3.70 -14.25 -16.53
CA ALA A 183 3.01 -15.26 -17.33
C ALA A 183 2.17 -16.18 -16.44
N SER A 184 0.91 -16.40 -16.83
CA SER A 184 0.06 -17.43 -16.24
C SER A 184 0.54 -18.79 -16.73
N THR A 185 1.23 -19.54 -15.89
CA THR A 185 1.84 -20.84 -16.26
C THR A 185 0.82 -21.93 -16.57
N THR A 186 -0.45 -21.72 -16.20
CA THR A 186 -1.55 -22.67 -16.37
C THR A 186 -2.58 -22.22 -17.41
N SER A 187 -2.30 -21.14 -18.16
CA SER A 187 -3.21 -20.60 -19.19
C SER A 187 -2.54 -20.51 -20.55
N ASP A 188 -3.35 -20.53 -21.59
CA ASP A 188 -2.91 -20.25 -22.96
C ASP A 188 -3.87 -19.32 -23.71
N MET A 189 -3.51 -18.97 -24.95
CA MET A 189 -4.27 -18.02 -25.76
C MET A 189 -5.73 -18.41 -26.00
N ARG A 190 -6.10 -19.69 -25.89
CA ARG A 190 -7.47 -20.19 -26.08
C ARG A 190 -8.36 -19.84 -24.89
N ASP A 191 -7.78 -19.53 -23.73
CA ASP A 191 -8.52 -19.14 -22.53
C ASP A 191 -9.00 -17.68 -22.60
N PHE A 192 -8.43 -16.87 -23.50
CA PHE A 192 -8.98 -15.56 -23.81
C PHE A 192 -10.30 -15.65 -24.58
N SER A 193 -11.22 -14.75 -24.24
CA SER A 193 -12.45 -14.53 -24.99
C SER A 193 -12.17 -13.63 -26.19
N THR A 194 -12.24 -14.19 -27.39
CA THR A 194 -12.09 -13.45 -28.65
C THR A 194 -13.09 -12.31 -28.75
N GLU A 195 -14.34 -12.52 -28.33
CA GLU A 195 -15.38 -11.49 -28.34
C GLU A 195 -15.00 -10.28 -27.47
N VAL A 196 -14.42 -10.53 -26.29
CA VAL A 196 -14.01 -9.47 -25.38
C VAL A 196 -12.76 -8.75 -25.87
N LEU A 197 -11.81 -9.48 -26.47
CA LEU A 197 -10.66 -8.86 -27.14
C LEU A 197 -11.08 -7.98 -28.31
N GLU A 198 -12.06 -8.42 -29.09
CA GLU A 198 -12.66 -7.65 -30.18
C GLU A 198 -13.33 -6.37 -29.66
N ARG A 199 -14.06 -6.46 -28.54
CA ARG A 199 -14.62 -5.30 -27.85
C ARG A 199 -13.54 -4.34 -27.35
N TYR A 200 -12.49 -4.85 -26.71
CA TYR A 200 -11.35 -4.06 -26.27
C TYR A 200 -10.68 -3.35 -27.45
N ARG A 201 -10.43 -4.06 -28.55
CA ARG A 201 -9.88 -3.49 -29.79
C ARG A 201 -10.75 -2.33 -30.29
N ALA A 202 -12.05 -2.56 -30.44
CA ALA A 202 -12.99 -1.59 -30.98
C ALA A 202 -13.09 -0.32 -30.10
N GLN A 203 -13.27 -0.48 -28.79
CA GLN A 203 -13.40 0.64 -27.87
C GLN A 203 -12.08 1.42 -27.70
N SER A 204 -10.94 0.71 -27.72
CA SER A 204 -9.61 1.32 -27.68
C SER A 204 -9.16 1.93 -29.02
N LYS A 205 -9.99 1.82 -30.07
CA LYS A 205 -9.71 2.32 -31.44
C LYS A 205 -8.43 1.75 -32.03
N ILE A 206 -8.14 0.47 -31.74
CA ILE A 206 -6.99 -0.25 -32.30
C ILE A 206 -7.36 -0.77 -33.69
N SER A 207 -6.54 -0.49 -34.70
CA SER A 207 -6.79 -0.91 -36.09
C SER A 207 -6.45 -2.38 -36.35
N ASP A 208 -5.45 -2.91 -35.65
CA ASP A 208 -4.92 -4.25 -35.87
C ASP A 208 -5.89 -5.34 -35.37
N GLY A 209 -6.19 -6.32 -36.22
CA GLY A 209 -7.07 -7.44 -35.87
C GLY A 209 -6.52 -8.26 -34.69
N VAL A 210 -7.40 -8.86 -33.88
CA VAL A 210 -7.01 -9.51 -32.61
C VAL A 210 -6.06 -10.71 -32.79
N ALA A 211 -6.06 -11.33 -33.97
CA ALA A 211 -5.16 -12.43 -34.34
C ALA A 211 -3.83 -11.96 -34.96
N SER A 212 -3.65 -10.66 -35.18
CA SER A 212 -2.46 -10.12 -35.84
C SER A 212 -1.24 -10.11 -34.90
N PRO A 213 -0.02 -10.27 -35.43
CA PRO A 213 1.21 -10.10 -34.65
C PRO A 213 1.33 -8.70 -34.02
N ALA A 214 0.83 -7.66 -34.69
CA ALA A 214 0.84 -6.30 -34.18
C ALA A 214 -0.04 -6.14 -32.92
N PHE A 215 -1.24 -6.71 -32.93
CA PHE A 215 -2.12 -6.72 -31.75
C PHE A 215 -1.51 -7.53 -30.59
N GLN A 216 -0.92 -8.68 -30.88
CA GLN A 216 -0.22 -9.48 -29.86
C GLN A 216 0.95 -8.72 -29.25
N HIS A 217 1.75 -8.04 -30.08
CA HIS A 217 2.84 -7.20 -29.62
C HIS A 217 2.34 -6.04 -28.75
N LEU A 218 1.22 -5.41 -29.11
CA LEU A 218 0.59 -4.38 -28.29
C LEU A 218 0.19 -4.90 -26.91
N LEU A 219 -0.41 -6.09 -26.83
CA LEU A 219 -0.76 -6.70 -25.54
C LEU A 219 0.47 -7.04 -24.69
N ILE A 220 1.61 -7.41 -25.32
CA ILE A 220 2.88 -7.59 -24.61
C ILE A 220 3.35 -6.27 -24.01
N GLN A 221 3.34 -5.19 -24.80
CA GLN A 221 3.73 -3.84 -24.33
C GLN A 221 2.84 -3.36 -23.18
N GLN A 222 1.56 -3.74 -23.18
CA GLN A 222 0.60 -3.42 -22.11
C GLN A 222 0.72 -4.34 -20.89
N GLY A 223 1.59 -5.36 -20.91
CA GLY A 223 1.73 -6.32 -19.82
C GLY A 223 0.58 -7.33 -19.71
N LEU A 224 -0.21 -7.50 -20.77
CA LEU A 224 -1.37 -8.41 -20.83
C LEU A 224 -1.03 -9.77 -21.45
N LEU A 225 0.08 -9.84 -22.21
CA LEU A 225 0.67 -11.05 -22.76
C LEU A 225 2.16 -11.15 -22.41
N LYS A 226 2.69 -12.37 -22.43
CA LYS A 226 4.12 -12.67 -22.35
C LYS A 226 4.57 -13.57 -23.48
N VAL A 227 5.84 -13.44 -23.84
CA VAL A 227 6.51 -14.34 -24.80
C VAL A 227 6.87 -15.63 -24.07
N ALA A 228 6.59 -16.76 -24.69
CA ALA A 228 6.99 -18.09 -24.23
C ALA A 228 7.86 -18.77 -25.29
N ASP A 229 8.51 -19.89 -24.94
CA ASP A 229 9.36 -20.67 -25.86
C ASP A 229 8.67 -21.02 -27.18
N LYS A 230 7.34 -21.18 -27.15
CA LYS A 230 6.49 -21.41 -28.32
C LYS A 230 5.29 -20.46 -28.30
N GLY A 231 5.48 -19.25 -28.83
CA GLY A 231 4.40 -18.28 -29.06
C GLY A 231 4.16 -17.36 -27.87
N PHE A 232 2.91 -17.22 -27.45
CA PHE A 232 2.48 -16.25 -26.46
C PHE A 232 1.61 -16.92 -25.39
N VAL A 233 1.71 -16.41 -24.17
CA VAL A 233 0.89 -16.84 -23.04
C VAL A 233 0.26 -15.63 -22.35
N PRO A 234 -0.97 -15.76 -21.82
CA PRO A 234 -1.58 -14.73 -21.00
C PRO A 234 -0.72 -14.31 -19.81
N ALA A 235 -0.65 -13.01 -19.53
CA ALA A 235 -0.29 -12.54 -18.20
C ALA A 235 -1.50 -12.66 -17.25
N GLY A 236 -1.28 -12.64 -15.94
CA GLY A 236 -2.36 -12.64 -14.94
C GLY A 236 -3.39 -11.52 -15.16
N PHE A 237 -2.95 -10.28 -15.42
CA PHE A 237 -3.87 -9.17 -15.75
C PHE A 237 -4.60 -9.38 -17.08
N GLY A 238 -3.96 -10.00 -18.07
CA GLY A 238 -4.63 -10.40 -19.31
C GLY A 238 -5.74 -11.41 -19.06
N MET A 239 -5.48 -12.41 -18.21
CA MET A 239 -6.48 -13.39 -17.79
C MET A 239 -7.63 -12.74 -17.04
N LEU A 240 -7.36 -11.81 -16.12
CA LEU A 240 -8.41 -11.08 -15.40
C LEU A 240 -9.32 -10.31 -16.34
N LEU A 241 -8.75 -9.54 -17.28
CA LEU A 241 -9.52 -8.68 -18.16
C LEU A 241 -10.30 -9.47 -19.21
N PHE A 242 -9.69 -10.47 -19.83
CA PHE A 242 -10.17 -11.09 -21.07
C PHE A 242 -10.39 -12.60 -21.00
N GLY A 243 -10.00 -13.25 -19.91
CA GLY A 243 -10.19 -14.69 -19.72
C GLY A 243 -11.67 -15.07 -19.73
N LYS A 244 -12.01 -16.20 -20.35
CA LYS A 244 -13.37 -16.77 -20.34
C LYS A 244 -13.80 -17.17 -18.94
N THR A 245 -12.89 -17.79 -18.19
CA THR A 245 -13.06 -18.29 -16.83
C THR A 245 -11.85 -17.92 -15.96
N PRO A 246 -11.61 -16.61 -15.69
CA PRO A 246 -10.43 -16.16 -14.95
C PRO A 246 -10.31 -16.80 -13.56
N ARG A 247 -11.42 -17.25 -13.00
CA ARG A 247 -11.48 -17.90 -11.68
C ARG A 247 -10.77 -19.26 -11.62
N ASP A 248 -10.64 -19.97 -12.73
CA ASP A 248 -9.98 -21.27 -12.78
C ASP A 248 -8.49 -21.17 -12.42
N VAL A 249 -7.88 -20.01 -12.70
CA VAL A 249 -6.46 -19.72 -12.40
C VAL A 249 -6.27 -18.71 -11.27
N MET A 250 -7.28 -17.88 -11.01
CA MET A 250 -7.28 -16.87 -9.95
C MET A 250 -8.60 -16.95 -9.17
N PRO A 251 -8.69 -17.78 -8.12
CA PRO A 251 -9.93 -17.97 -7.35
C PRO A 251 -10.55 -16.67 -6.81
N GLN A 252 -9.73 -15.65 -6.62
CA GLN A 252 -10.10 -14.31 -6.17
C GLN A 252 -10.63 -13.37 -7.25
N ALA A 253 -10.71 -13.82 -8.52
CA ALA A 253 -11.25 -13.05 -9.62
C ALA A 253 -12.78 -12.89 -9.52
N GLY A 254 -13.28 -11.76 -10.01
CA GLY A 254 -14.71 -11.45 -10.10
C GLY A 254 -15.27 -10.62 -8.95
N LEU A 255 -16.60 -10.53 -8.94
CA LEU A 255 -17.41 -9.79 -7.97
C LEU A 255 -18.55 -10.70 -7.49
N LEU A 256 -18.70 -10.85 -6.17
CA LEU A 256 -19.84 -11.55 -5.59
C LEU A 256 -20.95 -10.55 -5.25
N GLY A 257 -22.09 -10.65 -5.93
CA GLY A 257 -23.29 -9.86 -5.66
C GLY A 257 -24.23 -10.55 -4.68
N THR A 258 -24.79 -9.81 -3.74
CA THR A 258 -25.84 -10.29 -2.83
C THR A 258 -26.88 -9.20 -2.61
N ILE A 259 -28.15 -9.50 -2.90
CA ILE A 259 -29.30 -8.64 -2.57
C ILE A 259 -30.01 -9.25 -1.37
N HIS A 260 -30.13 -8.46 -0.29
CA HIS A 260 -30.97 -8.76 0.87
C HIS A 260 -32.31 -8.04 0.73
N TYR A 261 -33.39 -8.79 0.54
CA TYR A 261 -34.74 -8.26 0.44
C TYR A 261 -35.35 -8.02 1.82
N THR A 262 -36.36 -7.16 1.89
CA THR A 262 -37.01 -6.77 3.16
C THR A 262 -37.83 -7.90 3.79
N ASP A 263 -38.16 -8.94 3.02
CA ASP A 263 -38.85 -10.14 3.50
C ASP A 263 -37.88 -11.19 4.10
N GLY A 264 -36.58 -10.87 4.14
CA GLY A 264 -35.53 -11.73 4.65
C GLY A 264 -34.97 -12.73 3.63
N THR A 265 -35.45 -12.72 2.38
CA THR A 265 -34.86 -13.53 1.31
C THR A 265 -33.57 -12.90 0.78
N GLU A 266 -32.71 -13.75 0.21
CA GLU A 266 -31.44 -13.33 -0.39
C GLU A 266 -31.31 -13.87 -1.81
N GLU A 267 -30.75 -13.07 -2.70
CA GLU A 267 -30.35 -13.49 -4.04
C GLU A 267 -28.86 -13.23 -4.23
N VAL A 268 -28.14 -14.24 -4.72
CA VAL A 268 -26.70 -14.22 -4.92
C VAL A 268 -26.39 -14.41 -6.40
N GLU A 269 -25.50 -13.59 -6.94
CA GLU A 269 -25.00 -13.68 -8.32
C GLU A 269 -23.47 -13.59 -8.29
N ASP A 270 -22.78 -14.50 -8.97
CA ASP A 270 -21.31 -14.48 -9.07
C ASP A 270 -20.90 -13.99 -10.46
N PHE A 271 -20.28 -12.81 -10.52
CA PHE A 271 -19.77 -12.23 -11.75
C PHE A 271 -18.29 -12.63 -11.91
N ASP A 272 -18.03 -13.85 -12.37
CA ASP A 272 -16.69 -14.46 -12.43
C ASP A 272 -16.13 -14.65 -13.85
N GLY A 273 -16.78 -14.03 -14.85
CA GLY A 273 -16.30 -13.93 -16.23
C GLY A 273 -15.25 -12.81 -16.45
N PRO A 274 -15.01 -12.43 -17.72
CA PRO A 274 -14.06 -11.38 -18.09
C PRO A 274 -14.32 -10.07 -17.33
N MET A 275 -13.32 -9.57 -16.60
CA MET A 275 -13.50 -8.46 -15.66
C MET A 275 -14.07 -7.19 -16.29
N VAL A 276 -13.73 -6.91 -17.55
CA VAL A 276 -14.23 -5.72 -18.26
C VAL A 276 -15.74 -5.75 -18.53
N LEU A 277 -16.38 -6.92 -18.40
CA LEU A 277 -17.84 -7.07 -18.53
C LEU A 277 -18.57 -6.95 -17.19
N VAL A 278 -17.89 -7.25 -16.09
CA VAL A 278 -18.47 -7.34 -14.74
C VAL A 278 -19.25 -6.08 -14.34
N PRO A 279 -18.76 -4.84 -14.54
CA PRO A 279 -19.52 -3.65 -14.15
C PRO A 279 -20.88 -3.56 -14.85
N GLU A 280 -20.94 -3.79 -16.16
CA GLU A 280 -22.19 -3.69 -16.92
C GLU A 280 -23.16 -4.82 -16.56
N GLN A 281 -22.63 -6.04 -16.38
CA GLN A 281 -23.43 -7.19 -15.95
C GLN A 281 -24.05 -6.96 -14.56
N ALA A 282 -23.27 -6.45 -13.61
CA ALA A 282 -23.76 -6.12 -12.28
C ALA A 282 -24.82 -5.02 -12.33
N ILE A 283 -24.61 -3.95 -13.11
CA ILE A 283 -25.62 -2.90 -13.28
C ILE A 283 -26.91 -3.42 -13.91
N GLN A 284 -26.81 -4.26 -14.94
CA GLN A 284 -27.98 -4.86 -15.57
C GLN A 284 -28.74 -5.77 -14.59
N TRP A 285 -28.03 -6.57 -13.79
CA TRP A 285 -28.64 -7.39 -12.73
C TRP A 285 -29.39 -6.52 -11.72
N LEU A 286 -28.76 -5.44 -11.22
CA LEU A 286 -29.42 -4.51 -10.31
C LEU A 286 -30.63 -3.82 -10.94
N ARG A 287 -30.55 -3.38 -12.20
CA ARG A 287 -31.69 -2.77 -12.93
C ARG A 287 -32.88 -3.72 -13.05
N ASN A 288 -32.61 -5.02 -13.21
CA ASN A 288 -33.66 -6.04 -13.32
C ASN A 288 -34.32 -6.36 -11.98
N LYS A 289 -33.58 -6.25 -10.87
CA LYS A 289 -34.01 -6.73 -9.55
C LYS A 289 -34.46 -5.64 -8.59
N LEU A 290 -33.92 -4.44 -8.71
CA LEU A 290 -34.21 -3.35 -7.79
C LEU A 290 -35.34 -2.46 -8.31
N PRO A 291 -36.29 -2.05 -7.44
CA PRO A 291 -37.23 -1.00 -7.79
C PRO A 291 -36.48 0.32 -8.03
N ASN A 292 -36.94 1.08 -9.03
CA ASN A 292 -36.37 2.38 -9.37
C ASN A 292 -36.30 3.29 -8.13
N PRO A 293 -35.11 3.82 -7.78
CA PRO A 293 -34.85 4.37 -6.45
C PRO A 293 -35.53 5.71 -6.13
N ILE A 294 -36.15 6.41 -7.10
CA ILE A 294 -36.61 7.80 -6.90
C ILE A 294 -38.05 8.01 -7.41
N ASN A 295 -38.88 8.63 -6.54
CA ASN A 295 -40.29 8.92 -6.78
C ASN A 295 -40.51 10.42 -7.04
N ARG A 296 -40.38 10.86 -8.32
CA ARG A 296 -40.87 12.14 -8.90
C ARG A 296 -41.12 11.96 -10.41
N SER A 297 -41.80 12.90 -11.07
CA SER A 297 -42.43 12.79 -12.42
C SER A 297 -41.52 12.31 -13.58
N GLY A 298 -42.15 11.74 -14.62
CA GLY A 298 -41.58 10.77 -15.58
C GLY A 298 -40.19 11.05 -16.18
N ALA A 299 -39.90 12.26 -16.68
CA ALA A 299 -38.63 12.55 -17.35
C ALA A 299 -37.46 12.75 -16.37
N GLN A 300 -37.68 13.47 -15.26
CA GLN A 300 -36.69 13.63 -14.20
C GLN A 300 -36.38 12.30 -13.50
N ARG A 301 -37.34 11.37 -13.47
CA ARG A 301 -37.17 10.02 -12.90
C ARG A 301 -36.08 9.21 -13.60
N LYS A 302 -36.05 9.24 -14.94
CA LYS A 302 -35.13 8.43 -15.73
C LYS A 302 -33.69 8.91 -15.57
N ASP A 303 -33.47 10.21 -15.71
CA ASP A 303 -32.15 10.85 -15.56
C ASP A 303 -31.49 10.54 -14.20
N MET A 304 -32.25 10.64 -13.12
CA MET A 304 -31.75 10.39 -11.76
C MET A 304 -31.43 8.91 -11.49
N THR A 305 -32.21 8.02 -12.09
CA THR A 305 -31.97 6.57 -12.00
C THR A 305 -30.69 6.20 -12.74
N ASP A 306 -30.47 6.78 -13.92
CA ASP A 306 -29.25 6.55 -14.71
C ASP A 306 -28.01 7.09 -13.98
N LYS A 307 -28.07 8.31 -13.40
CA LYS A 307 -26.99 8.88 -12.57
C LYS A 307 -26.63 8.01 -11.35
N PHE A 308 -27.63 7.41 -10.71
CA PHE A 308 -27.40 6.48 -9.59
C PHE A 308 -26.65 5.22 -10.06
N TYR A 309 -27.05 4.62 -11.18
CA TYR A 309 -26.35 3.44 -11.69
C TYR A 309 -24.96 3.77 -12.23
N GLU A 310 -24.72 4.96 -12.76
CA GLU A 310 -23.37 5.43 -13.08
C GLU A 310 -22.47 5.54 -11.83
N LEU A 311 -23.02 6.03 -10.71
CA LEU A 311 -22.34 6.07 -9.42
C LEU A 311 -21.96 4.65 -8.93
N VAL A 312 -22.89 3.70 -9.05
CA VAL A 312 -22.65 2.29 -8.70
C VAL A 312 -21.61 1.67 -9.63
N ARG A 313 -21.69 1.93 -10.94
CA ARG A 313 -20.76 1.41 -11.94
C ARG A 313 -19.33 1.86 -11.64
N GLU A 314 -19.15 3.16 -11.38
CA GLU A 314 -17.88 3.75 -10.98
C GLU A 314 -17.33 3.11 -9.69
N SER A 315 -18.21 2.84 -8.73
CA SER A 315 -17.84 2.20 -7.46
C SER A 315 -17.34 0.77 -7.66
N ILE A 316 -17.99 -0.01 -8.52
CA ILE A 316 -17.58 -1.38 -8.88
C ILE A 316 -16.24 -1.36 -9.63
N VAL A 317 -16.10 -0.46 -10.61
CA VAL A 317 -14.84 -0.31 -11.37
C VAL A 317 -13.68 0.03 -10.44
N ASN A 318 -13.86 1.00 -9.54
CA ASN A 318 -12.83 1.38 -8.57
C ASN A 318 -12.48 0.22 -7.64
N ALA A 319 -13.48 -0.54 -7.17
CA ALA A 319 -13.24 -1.71 -6.33
C ALA A 319 -12.44 -2.80 -7.05
N LEU A 320 -12.75 -3.10 -8.32
CA LEU A 320 -12.02 -4.10 -9.12
C LEU A 320 -10.60 -3.62 -9.46
N VAL A 321 -10.45 -2.41 -9.96
CA VAL A 321 -9.17 -1.86 -10.42
C VAL A 321 -8.19 -1.64 -9.28
N HIS A 322 -8.64 -1.20 -8.10
CA HIS A 322 -7.75 -0.90 -6.97
C HIS A 322 -7.62 -2.05 -5.96
N ARG A 323 -8.25 -3.20 -6.24
CA ARG A 323 -8.18 -4.40 -5.40
C ARG A 323 -6.73 -4.85 -5.19
N ASN A 324 -6.41 -5.29 -3.98
CA ASN A 324 -5.18 -6.02 -3.70
C ASN A 324 -5.32 -7.48 -4.16
N TYR A 325 -4.70 -7.81 -5.30
CA TYR A 325 -4.82 -9.14 -5.90
C TYR A 325 -4.02 -10.26 -5.22
N ASP A 326 -3.09 -9.91 -4.32
CA ASP A 326 -2.33 -10.87 -3.53
C ASP A 326 -3.18 -11.49 -2.40
N ILE A 327 -4.30 -10.88 -2.05
CA ILE A 327 -5.27 -11.46 -1.12
C ILE A 327 -6.11 -12.49 -1.89
N THR A 328 -5.64 -13.73 -1.96
CA THR A 328 -6.28 -14.79 -2.77
C THR A 328 -7.54 -15.40 -2.13
N GLY A 329 -7.74 -15.22 -0.82
CA GLY A 329 -8.86 -15.79 -0.07
C GLY A 329 -10.15 -14.96 -0.05
N ALA A 330 -10.20 -13.81 -0.73
CA ALA A 330 -11.32 -12.88 -0.65
C ALA A 330 -11.66 -12.28 -2.02
N LYS A 331 -12.94 -12.16 -2.38
CA LYS A 331 -13.38 -11.46 -3.60
C LYS A 331 -13.82 -10.04 -3.33
N CYS A 332 -13.94 -9.22 -4.37
CA CYS A 332 -14.79 -8.03 -4.28
C CYS A 332 -16.23 -8.47 -4.01
N GLN A 333 -16.96 -7.70 -3.22
CA GLN A 333 -18.37 -7.97 -2.91
C GLN A 333 -19.24 -6.76 -3.21
N LEU A 334 -20.47 -7.01 -3.64
CA LEU A 334 -21.52 -6.03 -3.86
C LEU A 334 -22.73 -6.45 -3.01
N MET A 335 -22.91 -5.82 -1.86
CA MET A 335 -24.03 -6.11 -0.95
C MET A 335 -25.09 -5.03 -1.09
N VAL A 336 -26.34 -5.45 -1.29
CA VAL A 336 -27.45 -4.56 -1.58
C VAL A 336 -28.57 -4.77 -0.58
N THR A 337 -29.11 -3.68 -0.04
CA THR A 337 -30.29 -3.68 0.81
C THR A 337 -31.34 -2.72 0.24
N SER A 338 -32.50 -2.58 0.90
CA SER A 338 -33.46 -1.53 0.58
C SER A 338 -32.89 -0.11 0.70
N ASP A 339 -31.80 0.07 1.45
CA ASP A 339 -31.26 1.37 1.81
C ASP A 339 -29.89 1.68 1.21
N THR A 340 -29.09 0.65 0.96
CA THR A 340 -27.69 0.83 0.58
C THR A 340 -27.28 -0.09 -0.56
N ILE A 341 -26.26 0.36 -1.28
CA ILE A 341 -25.41 -0.48 -2.12
C ILE A 341 -24.00 -0.34 -1.56
N VAL A 342 -23.42 -1.45 -1.11
CA VAL A 342 -22.13 -1.51 -0.45
C VAL A 342 -21.17 -2.27 -1.37
N VAL A 343 -20.07 -1.63 -1.74
CA VAL A 343 -19.01 -2.24 -2.55
C VAL A 343 -17.79 -2.46 -1.66
N MET A 344 -17.35 -3.71 -1.55
CA MET A 344 -16.22 -4.11 -0.70
C MET A 344 -15.07 -4.59 -1.58
N SER A 345 -13.89 -4.02 -1.41
CA SER A 345 -12.67 -4.41 -2.12
C SER A 345 -11.60 -4.89 -1.13
N PRO A 346 -11.00 -6.07 -1.31
CA PRO A 346 -9.89 -6.53 -0.49
C PRO A 346 -8.66 -5.62 -0.59
N GLY A 347 -8.08 -5.28 0.57
CA GLY A 347 -6.83 -4.55 0.71
C GLY A 347 -7.00 -3.08 1.11
N GLU A 348 -6.00 -2.59 1.83
CA GLU A 348 -5.95 -1.19 2.30
C GLU A 348 -5.81 -0.21 1.12
N PRO A 349 -6.17 1.07 1.33
CA PRO A 349 -5.78 2.15 0.42
C PRO A 349 -4.30 2.06 0.05
N VAL A 350 -3.96 2.31 -1.21
CA VAL A 350 -2.55 2.29 -1.66
C VAL A 350 -1.80 3.45 -1.04
N GLU A 351 -0.67 3.20 -0.37
CA GLU A 351 0.15 4.28 0.17
C GLU A 351 0.62 5.24 -0.94
N PRO A 352 0.62 6.58 -0.72
CA PRO A 352 0.36 7.30 0.54
C PRO A 352 -1.11 7.72 0.73
N ILE A 353 -2.06 7.15 -0.04
CA ILE A 353 -3.49 7.50 0.10
C ILE A 353 -4.00 7.04 1.46
N THR A 354 -4.61 7.96 2.20
CA THR A 354 -5.22 7.65 3.51
C THR A 354 -6.73 7.47 3.38
N LEU A 355 -7.33 6.73 4.34
CA LEU A 355 -8.79 6.60 4.44
C LEU A 355 -9.46 7.99 4.57
N ALA A 356 -8.85 8.91 5.30
CA ALA A 356 -9.35 10.27 5.44
C ALA A 356 -9.43 11.00 4.09
N GLN A 357 -8.44 10.83 3.21
CA GLN A 357 -8.44 11.42 1.87
C GLN A 357 -9.51 10.81 0.94
N LEU A 358 -9.76 9.50 1.05
CA LEU A 358 -10.86 8.86 0.33
C LEU A 358 -12.20 9.41 0.83
N GLN A 359 -12.35 9.51 2.15
CA GLN A 359 -13.55 9.98 2.81
C GLN A 359 -13.88 11.46 2.48
N SER A 360 -12.85 12.30 2.30
CA SER A 360 -13.01 13.69 1.84
C SER A 360 -13.04 13.85 0.32
N PHE A 361 -12.98 12.75 -0.44
CA PHE A 361 -12.91 12.75 -1.91
C PHE A 361 -11.76 13.60 -2.47
N SER A 362 -10.64 13.64 -1.75
CA SER A 362 -9.46 14.46 -2.08
C SER A 362 -8.19 13.64 -2.32
N ALA A 363 -8.31 12.31 -2.38
CA ALA A 363 -7.17 11.45 -2.71
C ALA A 363 -6.62 11.77 -4.11
N PRO A 364 -5.28 11.77 -4.28
CA PRO A 364 -4.67 11.93 -5.60
C PRO A 364 -4.96 10.70 -6.48
N MET A 365 -4.73 10.85 -7.78
CA MET A 365 -4.79 9.74 -8.72
C MET A 365 -3.60 8.81 -8.51
N LEU A 366 -3.84 7.65 -7.90
CA LEU A 366 -2.85 6.59 -7.77
C LEU A 366 -3.55 5.24 -7.84
N SER A 367 -3.20 4.42 -8.83
CA SER A 367 -3.75 3.08 -8.98
C SER A 367 -2.79 2.03 -8.48
N ARG A 368 -3.32 1.07 -7.71
CA ARG A 368 -2.60 -0.14 -7.30
C ARG A 368 -2.29 -1.04 -8.49
N ASN A 369 -3.20 -1.09 -9.47
CA ASN A 369 -3.04 -1.89 -10.68
C ASN A 369 -3.13 -0.97 -11.92
N PRO A 370 -2.02 -0.29 -12.30
CA PRO A 370 -2.01 0.65 -13.43
C PRO A 370 -2.40 0.01 -14.77
N VAL A 371 -2.03 -1.25 -15.00
CA VAL A 371 -2.40 -2.01 -16.21
C VAL A 371 -3.92 -2.18 -16.33
N LEU A 372 -4.58 -2.56 -15.23
CA LEU A 372 -6.04 -2.67 -15.19
C LEU A 372 -6.69 -1.29 -15.38
N HIS A 373 -6.20 -0.27 -14.67
CA HIS A 373 -6.74 1.09 -14.79
C HIS A 373 -6.65 1.61 -16.23
N TYR A 374 -5.52 1.40 -16.90
CA TYR A 374 -5.31 1.76 -18.30
C TYR A 374 -6.28 1.03 -19.24
N ALA A 375 -6.46 -0.28 -19.08
CA ALA A 375 -7.39 -1.05 -19.92
C ALA A 375 -8.84 -0.57 -19.75
N PHE A 376 -9.28 -0.36 -18.50
CA PHE A 376 -10.62 0.17 -18.20
C PHE A 376 -10.83 1.56 -18.77
N ALA A 377 -9.83 2.43 -18.67
CA ALA A 377 -9.84 3.75 -19.25
C ALA A 377 -9.97 3.73 -20.78
N LYS A 378 -9.21 2.88 -21.47
CA LYS A 378 -9.29 2.70 -22.92
C LYS A 378 -10.65 2.18 -23.38
N MET A 379 -11.36 1.46 -22.52
CA MET A 379 -12.72 0.98 -22.77
C MET A 379 -13.80 1.98 -22.36
N GLU A 380 -13.42 3.20 -21.95
CA GLU A 380 -14.33 4.24 -21.44
C GLU A 380 -15.12 3.78 -20.19
N LEU A 381 -14.60 2.79 -19.47
CA LEU A 381 -15.18 2.25 -18.23
C LEU A 381 -14.67 2.97 -16.97
N ALA A 382 -13.54 3.67 -17.04
CA ALA A 382 -12.96 4.44 -15.94
C ALA A 382 -12.50 5.83 -16.41
N GLU A 383 -12.51 6.82 -15.51
CA GLU A 383 -12.00 8.16 -15.79
C GLU A 383 -10.46 8.22 -15.64
N GLU A 384 -9.73 8.64 -16.68
CA GLU A 384 -8.26 8.78 -16.65
C GLU A 384 -7.77 10.02 -15.90
N ARG A 385 -8.60 11.05 -15.71
CA ARG A 385 -8.12 12.38 -15.27
C ARG A 385 -8.01 12.54 -13.75
N GLY A 386 -8.08 11.45 -12.99
CA GLY A 386 -8.11 11.52 -11.52
C GLY A 386 -9.34 12.23 -10.96
N LEU A 387 -10.40 12.34 -11.77
CA LEU A 387 -11.65 12.99 -11.40
C LEU A 387 -12.65 12.05 -10.72
N GLY A 388 -12.42 10.72 -10.75
CA GLY A 388 -13.39 9.70 -10.29
C GLY A 388 -14.00 9.97 -8.91
N LEU A 389 -13.20 10.32 -7.90
CA LEU A 389 -13.73 10.66 -6.56
C LEU A 389 -14.50 11.99 -6.55
N LYS A 390 -14.02 12.99 -7.30
CA LYS A 390 -14.70 14.29 -7.43
C LYS A 390 -16.02 14.15 -8.19
N SER A 391 -16.06 13.32 -9.23
CA SER A 391 -17.26 13.03 -10.02
C SER A 391 -18.25 12.19 -9.21
N MET A 392 -17.78 11.23 -8.41
CA MET A 392 -18.60 10.47 -7.47
C MET A 392 -19.36 11.38 -6.50
N LYS A 393 -18.65 12.34 -5.88
CA LYS A 393 -19.26 13.35 -5.01
C LYS A 393 -20.27 14.21 -5.76
N ALA A 394 -19.91 14.75 -6.93
CA ALA A 394 -20.78 15.60 -7.72
C ALA A 394 -22.07 14.86 -8.12
N ARG A 395 -21.95 13.62 -8.60
CA ARG A 395 -23.08 12.75 -8.98
C ARG A 395 -24.01 12.47 -7.80
N ALA A 396 -23.48 12.19 -6.61
CA ALA A 396 -24.32 12.00 -5.42
C ALA A 396 -25.10 13.26 -5.05
N SER A 397 -24.44 14.42 -5.03
CA SER A 397 -25.09 15.70 -4.75
C SER A 397 -26.12 16.10 -5.82
N GLU A 398 -25.81 15.93 -7.11
CA GLU A 398 -26.75 16.17 -8.23
C GLU A 398 -27.94 15.20 -8.19
N ALA A 399 -27.71 13.96 -7.75
CA ALA A 399 -28.77 12.98 -7.52
C ALA A 399 -29.58 13.26 -6.24
N GLY A 400 -29.23 14.30 -5.46
CA GLY A 400 -29.86 14.60 -4.17
C GLY A 400 -29.72 13.46 -3.17
N LEU A 401 -28.67 12.65 -3.29
CA LEU A 401 -28.40 11.51 -2.42
C LEU A 401 -27.37 11.89 -1.35
N PRO A 402 -27.40 11.20 -0.20
CA PRO A 402 -26.33 11.29 0.78
C PRO A 402 -24.96 10.98 0.15
N LEU A 403 -23.91 11.65 0.62
CA LEU A 403 -22.56 11.41 0.14
C LEU A 403 -22.13 9.97 0.46
N PRO A 404 -21.43 9.29 -0.46
CA PRO A 404 -20.85 7.97 -0.18
C PRO A 404 -19.88 8.00 1.01
N THR A 405 -19.79 6.87 1.72
CA THR A 405 -18.92 6.74 2.89
C THR A 405 -17.87 5.65 2.69
N TYR A 406 -16.62 5.93 3.06
CA TYR A 406 -15.54 4.95 3.03
C TYR A 406 -15.21 4.47 4.44
N THR A 407 -15.23 3.15 4.65
CA THR A 407 -14.80 2.54 5.91
C THR A 407 -13.75 1.46 5.66
N TRP A 408 -12.92 1.20 6.65
CA TRP A 408 -11.95 0.12 6.64
C TRP A 408 -12.33 -0.92 7.69
N ASN A 409 -12.70 -2.11 7.23
CA ASN A 409 -12.99 -3.28 8.06
C ASN A 409 -12.18 -4.45 7.52
N ALA A 410 -10.96 -4.62 8.03
CA ALA A 410 -10.01 -5.59 7.50
C ALA A 410 -10.67 -6.97 7.27
N PRO A 411 -10.49 -7.59 6.08
CA PRO A 411 -9.55 -7.20 5.03
C PRO A 411 -10.12 -6.22 3.97
N TYR A 412 -11.27 -5.60 4.20
CA TYR A 412 -12.03 -4.86 3.19
C TYR A 412 -11.98 -3.34 3.36
N LEU A 413 -11.69 -2.66 2.26
CA LEU A 413 -12.07 -1.27 2.05
C LEU A 413 -13.50 -1.26 1.51
N THR A 414 -14.39 -0.55 2.21
CA THR A 414 -15.82 -0.59 1.96
C THR A 414 -16.33 0.80 1.57
N LEU A 415 -17.00 0.88 0.42
CA LEU A 415 -17.72 2.07 -0.04
C LEU A 415 -19.22 1.83 0.10
N THR A 416 -19.91 2.69 0.85
CA THR A 416 -21.36 2.64 1.02
C THR A 416 -22.03 3.74 0.21
N LEU A 417 -22.95 3.36 -0.67
CA LEU A 417 -23.82 4.24 -1.43
C LEU A 417 -25.24 4.18 -0.87
N PHE A 418 -25.92 5.32 -0.84
CA PHE A 418 -27.29 5.43 -0.32
C PHE A 418 -28.31 5.46 -1.44
N ARG A 419 -29.41 4.71 -1.28
CA ARG A 419 -30.48 4.62 -2.28
C ARG A 419 -31.50 5.75 -2.17
N SER A 420 -31.56 6.46 -1.05
CA SER A 420 -32.44 7.61 -0.82
C SER A 420 -31.89 8.53 0.29
N PRO A 421 -32.33 9.80 0.39
CA PRO A 421 -32.01 10.67 1.52
C PRO A 421 -32.32 10.03 2.89
N ALA A 422 -33.51 9.44 3.00
CA ALA A 422 -33.95 8.78 4.22
C ALA A 422 -33.14 7.53 4.60
N SER A 423 -32.39 6.95 3.64
CA SER A 423 -31.49 5.83 3.92
C SER A 423 -30.37 6.25 4.87
N ALA A 424 -29.90 7.51 4.82
CA ALA A 424 -28.87 8.01 5.74
C ALA A 424 -29.31 7.96 7.22
N VAL A 425 -30.61 8.07 7.51
CA VAL A 425 -31.17 7.90 8.85
C VAL A 425 -31.38 6.43 9.17
N ARG A 426 -31.90 5.65 8.22
CA ARG A 426 -32.27 4.25 8.45
C ARG A 426 -31.07 3.36 8.77
N VAL A 427 -29.89 3.66 8.21
CA VAL A 427 -28.64 2.93 8.49
C VAL A 427 -27.99 3.29 9.82
N LEU A 428 -28.38 4.39 10.48
CA LEU A 428 -27.79 4.76 11.76
C LEU A 428 -28.00 3.63 12.77
N PRO A 429 -27.01 3.37 13.66
CA PRO A 429 -27.17 2.39 14.72
C PRO A 429 -28.51 2.59 15.45
N PRO A 430 -29.28 1.51 15.76
CA PRO A 430 -30.57 1.65 16.40
C PRO A 430 -30.53 2.44 17.72
N SER A 431 -29.40 2.37 18.44
CA SER A 431 -29.12 3.15 19.65
C SER A 431 -29.08 4.65 19.39
N VAL A 432 -28.47 5.09 18.28
CA VAL A 432 -28.41 6.51 17.88
C VAL A 432 -29.75 6.94 17.29
N ARG A 433 -30.30 6.17 16.34
CA ARG A 433 -31.53 6.51 15.62
C ARG A 433 -32.72 6.75 16.54
N LYS A 434 -32.87 5.94 17.60
CA LYS A 434 -33.96 6.06 18.59
C LYS A 434 -33.85 7.31 19.47
N LEU A 435 -32.67 7.90 19.59
CA LEU A 435 -32.44 9.12 20.37
C LEU A 435 -32.73 10.40 19.58
N LEU A 436 -32.79 10.32 18.24
CA LEU A 436 -33.06 11.47 17.39
C LEU A 436 -34.57 11.69 17.24
N SER A 437 -35.01 12.91 17.52
CA SER A 437 -36.34 13.42 17.18
C SER A 437 -36.57 13.46 15.67
N LYS A 438 -37.83 13.58 15.23
CA LYS A 438 -38.17 13.69 13.79
C LYS A 438 -37.47 14.86 13.10
N ASP A 439 -37.34 15.99 13.81
CA ASP A 439 -36.65 17.19 13.29
C ASP A 439 -35.14 16.96 13.15
N GLU A 440 -34.52 16.23 14.08
CA GLU A 440 -33.10 15.88 14.03
C GLU A 440 -32.83 14.86 12.91
N GLN A 441 -33.74 13.89 12.72
CA GLN A 441 -33.67 12.95 11.60
C GLN A 441 -33.78 13.67 10.25
N ALA A 442 -34.78 14.56 10.07
CA ALA A 442 -34.91 15.36 8.85
C ALA A 442 -33.70 16.27 8.61
N SER A 443 -33.10 16.80 9.68
CA SER A 443 -31.85 17.56 9.57
C SER A 443 -30.68 16.70 9.12
N TRP A 444 -30.58 15.48 9.62
CA TRP A 444 -29.56 14.52 9.21
C TRP A 444 -29.70 14.11 7.74
N GLU A 445 -30.92 13.87 7.25
CA GLU A 445 -31.18 13.55 5.83
C GLU A 445 -30.62 14.62 4.90
N PHE A 446 -30.77 15.90 5.27
CA PHE A 446 -30.21 17.00 4.50
C PHE A 446 -28.69 17.09 4.63
N ILE A 447 -28.17 17.06 5.87
CA ILE A 447 -26.74 17.24 6.15
C ILE A 447 -25.90 16.13 5.52
N ALA A 448 -26.37 14.88 5.53
CA ALA A 448 -25.65 13.74 4.98
C ALA A 448 -25.41 13.85 3.46
N GLY A 449 -26.21 14.64 2.73
CA GLY A 449 -26.01 14.94 1.30
C GLY A 449 -25.06 16.09 1.00
N GLN A 450 -24.51 16.74 2.03
CA GLN A 450 -23.70 17.96 1.89
C GLN A 450 -22.28 17.72 2.40
N GLN A 451 -21.29 18.35 1.76
CA GLN A 451 -19.92 18.33 2.27
C GLN A 451 -19.81 19.16 3.57
N THR A 452 -20.41 20.35 3.55
CA THR A 452 -20.53 21.20 4.72
C THR A 452 -21.87 21.91 4.68
N VAL A 453 -22.49 22.13 5.82
CA VAL A 453 -23.71 22.90 5.99
C VAL A 453 -23.47 24.05 6.95
N THR A 454 -24.04 25.21 6.65
CA THR A 454 -24.13 26.34 7.57
C THR A 454 -25.48 26.31 8.31
N SER A 455 -25.54 26.94 9.49
CA SER A 455 -26.82 27.09 10.20
C SER A 455 -27.88 27.77 9.33
N ALA A 456 -27.49 28.79 8.54
CA ALA A 456 -28.38 29.51 7.65
C ALA A 456 -28.99 28.62 6.54
N GLU A 457 -28.18 27.74 5.94
CA GLU A 457 -28.67 26.78 4.94
C GLU A 457 -29.68 25.80 5.54
N LEU A 458 -29.42 25.29 6.74
CA LEU A 458 -30.33 24.37 7.42
C LEU A 458 -31.64 25.06 7.83
N MET A 459 -31.58 26.29 8.33
CA MET A 459 -32.75 27.12 8.63
C MET A 459 -33.62 27.30 7.39
N LYS A 460 -33.01 27.64 6.25
CA LYS A 460 -33.71 27.83 4.98
C LYS A 460 -34.34 26.53 4.47
N HIS A 461 -33.62 25.41 4.56
CA HIS A 461 -34.09 24.13 4.03
C HIS A 461 -35.29 23.56 4.81
N LEU A 462 -35.25 23.64 6.14
CA LEU A 462 -36.28 23.04 7.01
C LEU A 462 -37.31 24.04 7.53
N ASN A 463 -37.15 25.33 7.22
CA ASN A 463 -37.96 26.42 7.74
C ASN A 463 -37.97 26.46 9.29
N PHE A 464 -36.79 26.32 9.89
CA PHE A 464 -36.60 26.33 11.35
C PHE A 464 -36.00 27.66 11.81
N ASP A 465 -36.35 28.09 13.03
CA ASP A 465 -35.71 29.23 13.68
C ASP A 465 -34.28 28.90 14.12
N GLU A 466 -33.49 29.95 14.36
CA GLU A 466 -32.08 29.84 14.70
C GLU A 466 -31.84 29.04 16.00
N ARG A 467 -32.67 29.26 17.04
CA ARG A 467 -32.51 28.56 18.33
C ARG A 467 -32.75 27.06 18.15
N LYS A 468 -33.77 26.69 17.38
CA LYS A 468 -34.07 25.29 17.05
C LYS A 468 -32.92 24.64 16.29
N VAL A 469 -32.38 25.31 15.26
CA VAL A 469 -31.23 24.80 14.48
C VAL A 469 -29.99 24.62 15.35
N GLN A 470 -29.65 25.59 16.20
CA GLN A 470 -28.50 25.47 17.11
C GLN A 470 -28.65 24.31 18.09
N ARG A 471 -29.87 24.08 18.61
CA ARG A 471 -30.16 22.93 19.48
C ARG A 471 -29.97 21.61 18.75
N ILE A 472 -30.48 21.50 17.52
CA ILE A 472 -30.35 20.30 16.67
C ILE A 472 -28.88 20.03 16.36
N LEU A 473 -28.13 21.02 15.89
CA LEU A 473 -26.70 20.87 15.57
C LEU A 473 -25.92 20.40 16.79
N LYS A 474 -26.14 21.00 17.96
CA LYS A 474 -25.49 20.57 19.22
C LYS A 474 -25.86 19.13 19.61
N SER A 475 -27.10 18.73 19.37
CA SER A 475 -27.59 17.37 19.62
C SER A 475 -26.90 16.35 18.70
N LEU A 476 -26.85 16.62 17.39
CA LEU A 476 -26.16 15.77 16.41
C LEU A 476 -24.66 15.67 16.68
N GLN A 477 -24.02 16.76 17.11
CA GLN A 477 -22.62 16.75 17.56
C GLN A 477 -22.42 15.87 18.80
N LYS A 478 -23.32 15.97 19.79
CA LYS A 478 -23.27 15.12 20.99
C LYS A 478 -23.50 13.65 20.66
N ALA A 479 -24.29 13.35 19.63
CA ALA A 479 -24.50 12.01 19.10
C ALA A 479 -23.30 11.48 18.28
N GLY A 480 -22.25 12.29 18.07
CA GLY A 480 -21.07 11.89 17.30
C GLY A 480 -21.30 11.84 15.78
N LEU A 481 -22.40 12.41 15.29
CA LEU A 481 -22.75 12.39 13.86
C LEU A 481 -22.14 13.55 13.08
N LEU A 482 -21.64 14.58 13.76
CA LEU A 482 -21.35 15.86 13.14
C LEU A 482 -20.22 16.59 13.85
N GLN A 483 -19.32 17.23 13.10
CA GLN A 483 -18.27 18.10 13.63
C GLN A 483 -18.36 19.52 13.06
N ARG A 484 -17.91 20.49 13.87
CA ARG A 484 -17.86 21.90 13.48
C ARG A 484 -16.49 22.20 12.89
N VAL A 485 -16.48 22.79 11.70
CA VAL A 485 -15.29 23.23 10.98
C VAL A 485 -15.36 24.74 10.69
N GLY A 486 -14.20 25.38 10.64
CA GLY A 486 -14.07 26.82 10.39
C GLY A 486 -14.20 27.72 11.65
N GLY A 487 -13.96 29.01 11.46
CA GLY A 487 -13.96 30.00 12.55
C GLY A 487 -15.36 30.37 13.07
N ALA A 488 -15.41 31.09 14.20
CA ALA A 488 -16.66 31.39 14.91
C ALA A 488 -17.74 32.11 14.07
N ARG A 489 -17.34 33.02 13.16
CA ARG A 489 -18.24 33.76 12.25
C ARG A 489 -18.50 33.06 10.91
N ALA A 490 -17.76 32.00 10.60
CA ALA A 490 -17.87 31.23 9.35
C ALA A 490 -18.03 29.73 9.65
N SER A 491 -18.81 29.43 10.68
CA SER A 491 -18.96 28.07 11.18
C SER A 491 -19.74 27.22 10.20
N ARG A 492 -19.10 26.11 9.83
CA ARG A 492 -19.63 25.07 8.97
C ARG A 492 -19.70 23.77 9.76
N TYR A 493 -20.57 22.89 9.33
CA TYR A 493 -20.87 21.63 9.98
C TYR A 493 -20.73 20.54 8.95
N GLU A 494 -19.93 19.52 9.25
CA GLU A 494 -19.70 18.37 8.36
C GLU A 494 -20.07 17.08 9.09
N ALA A 495 -20.64 16.14 8.35
CA ALA A 495 -20.98 14.83 8.88
C ALA A 495 -19.70 14.08 9.30
N ILE A 496 -19.68 13.56 10.52
CA ILE A 496 -18.70 12.55 10.93
C ILE A 496 -19.25 11.24 10.39
N GLN A 497 -18.64 10.74 9.32
CA GLN A 497 -19.00 9.45 8.77
C GLN A 497 -18.28 8.39 9.61
N ALA A 498 -19.08 7.58 10.31
CA ALA A 498 -18.63 6.58 11.29
C ALA A 498 -18.01 5.34 10.63
#